data_AF-A0A2G2JYU8-F1
#
_entry.id   AF-A0A2G2JYU8-F1
#
_cell.length_a   1.000
_cell.length_b   1.000
_cell.length_c   1.000
_cell.angle_alpha   90.00
_cell.angle_beta   90.00
_cell.angle_gamma   90.00
#
_symmetry.space_group_name_H-M   'P 1'
#
loop_
_entity.id
_entity.type
_entity.pdbx_description
1 polymer ?
#
loop_
_entity_poly.entity_id
_entity_poly.type
_entity_poly.pdbx_seq_one_letter_code
_entity_poly.pdbx_strand_id
1 'polypeptide(L)'
;MKKIVLLALLLTVGLGFGQGNEAPVKEEKITTTIEEYNYLTIGYADDLAKGKDLKNGYELKEFHKFDKEKVNFSFTYHKFIETKTNKTKAILVVAKKKSKNKIKYICIPFNNRKLIKDSATEAAILGASMTYIYNQVNFKVFSDLLNDSFNK
;
A
#
# COMPACT_ATOMS: atom_id res chain seq x y z
N MET A 1 53.71 -15.93 49.76
CA MET A 1 53.42 -14.84 48.80
C MET A 1 53.58 -15.36 47.38
N LYS A 2 52.72 -14.91 46.45
CA LYS A 2 52.73 -15.10 44.97
C LYS A 2 52.28 -16.51 44.51
N LYS A 3 51.05 -16.64 43.98
CA LYS A 3 50.56 -16.46 42.57
C LYS A 3 50.80 -17.72 41.71
N ILE A 4 49.84 -17.98 40.80
CA ILE A 4 49.64 -19.10 39.81
C ILE A 4 48.50 -20.00 40.33
N VAL A 5 47.20 -19.84 39.99
CA VAL A 5 46.43 -19.67 38.73
C VAL A 5 46.70 -20.76 37.68
N LEU A 6 45.59 -21.30 37.15
CA LEU A 6 45.38 -22.27 36.05
C LEU A 6 45.32 -23.75 36.47
N LEU A 7 44.42 -24.59 35.96
CA LEU A 7 43.21 -24.42 35.15
C LEU A 7 42.60 -25.84 35.10
N ALA A 8 41.56 -26.13 35.88
CA ALA A 8 40.77 -27.35 35.73
C ALA A 8 39.37 -26.93 35.30
N LEU A 9 39.27 -26.68 33.99
CA LEU A 9 38.07 -26.30 33.29
C LEU A 9 37.02 -27.41 33.47
N LEU A 10 35.95 -27.09 34.19
CA LEU A 10 34.80 -27.95 34.37
C LEU A 10 34.26 -28.38 33.01
N LEU A 11 34.33 -29.69 32.75
CA LEU A 11 33.33 -30.38 31.94
C LEU A 11 31.99 -30.23 32.64
N THR A 12 31.11 -29.39 32.09
CA THR A 12 29.66 -29.62 31.95
C THR A 12 29.01 -28.31 31.49
N VAL A 13 29.14 -27.97 30.20
CA VAL A 13 28.16 -27.09 29.58
C VAL A 13 27.24 -27.99 28.79
N GLY A 14 26.11 -28.32 29.43
CA GLY A 14 25.02 -29.04 28.79
C GLY A 14 24.52 -28.26 27.57
N LEU A 15 24.33 -28.99 26.48
CA LEU A 15 23.67 -28.54 25.26
C LEU A 15 22.19 -28.23 25.58
N GLY A 16 21.93 -27.03 26.09
CA GLY A 16 20.60 -26.45 26.09
C GLY A 16 20.32 -25.85 24.71
N PHE A 17 19.88 -26.69 23.76
CA PHE A 17 19.19 -26.18 22.57
C PHE A 17 17.91 -25.50 23.04
N GLY A 18 17.98 -24.20 23.28
CA GLY A 18 16.80 -23.35 23.44
C GLY A 18 16.05 -23.30 22.13
N GLN A 19 15.19 -24.28 21.86
CA GLN A 19 14.04 -24.08 20.99
C GLN A 19 13.12 -23.08 21.69
N GLY A 20 13.39 -21.80 21.49
CA GLY A 20 12.40 -20.76 21.73
C GLY A 20 11.23 -21.02 20.82
N ASN A 21 10.21 -21.71 21.34
CA ASN A 21 8.89 -21.79 20.75
C ASN A 21 8.22 -20.41 20.85
N GLU A 22 8.75 -19.42 20.15
CA GLU A 22 7.96 -18.27 19.78
C GLU A 22 6.95 -18.76 18.74
N ALA A 23 5.68 -18.83 19.13
CA ALA A 23 4.61 -19.09 18.18
C ALA A 23 4.77 -18.06 17.04
N PRO A 24 4.78 -18.48 15.76
CA PRO A 24 4.98 -17.55 14.66
C PRO A 24 3.90 -16.47 14.76
N VAL A 25 4.34 -15.21 14.93
CA VAL A 25 3.46 -14.05 14.91
C VAL A 25 2.73 -14.11 13.57
N LYS A 26 1.44 -14.47 13.62
CA LYS A 26 0.62 -14.63 12.43
C LYS A 26 0.37 -13.22 11.89
N GLU A 27 1.22 -12.77 10.97
CA GLU A 27 1.08 -11.48 10.33
C GLU A 27 -0.33 -11.36 9.75
N GLU A 28 -1.09 -10.38 10.26
CA GLU A 28 -2.45 -10.14 9.81
C GLU A 28 -2.40 -9.62 8.38
N LYS A 29 -2.83 -10.47 7.43
CA LYS A 29 -2.83 -10.18 6.01
C LYS A 29 -3.82 -9.03 5.69
N ILE A 30 -3.27 -7.86 5.44
CA ILE A 30 -4.05 -6.67 5.04
C ILE A 30 -4.80 -6.97 3.74
N THR A 31 -6.13 -6.91 3.77
CA THR A 31 -6.98 -7.23 2.61
C THR A 31 -8.03 -6.15 2.44
N THR A 32 -8.18 -5.62 1.22
CA THR A 32 -9.23 -4.64 0.91
C THR A 32 -10.59 -5.31 0.90
N THR A 33 -11.56 -4.72 1.61
CA THR A 33 -12.95 -5.18 1.60
C THR A 33 -13.71 -4.64 0.40
N ILE A 34 -14.87 -5.22 0.11
CA ILE A 34 -15.73 -4.75 -0.98
C ILE A 34 -16.26 -3.35 -0.67
N GLU A 35 -16.56 -3.05 0.59
CA GLU A 35 -17.05 -1.75 1.05
C GLU A 35 -16.00 -0.66 0.90
N GLU A 36 -14.73 -0.96 1.24
CA GLU A 36 -13.60 -0.04 1.03
C GLU A 36 -13.39 0.24 -0.46
N TYR A 37 -13.42 -0.82 -1.29
CA TYR A 37 -13.28 -0.69 -2.73
C TYR A 37 -14.38 0.16 -3.35
N ASN A 38 -15.64 -0.18 -3.09
CA ASN A 38 -16.80 0.55 -3.62
C ASN A 38 -16.83 2.00 -3.14
N TYR A 39 -16.37 2.24 -1.91
CA TYR A 39 -16.21 3.60 -1.42
C TYR A 39 -15.22 4.38 -2.28
N LEU A 40 -14.02 3.85 -2.53
CA LEU A 40 -12.99 4.57 -3.28
C LEU A 40 -13.31 4.75 -4.77
N THR A 41 -14.10 3.85 -5.38
CA THR A 41 -14.42 3.90 -6.81
C THR A 41 -15.69 4.70 -7.11
N ILE A 42 -16.69 4.67 -6.21
CA ILE A 42 -18.00 5.30 -6.40
C ILE A 42 -18.26 6.36 -5.33
N GLY A 43 -18.26 5.95 -4.05
CA GLY A 43 -18.74 6.79 -2.95
C GLY A 43 -17.90 8.05 -2.69
N TYR A 44 -16.58 7.99 -2.87
CA TYR A 44 -15.67 9.09 -2.58
C TYR A 44 -15.91 10.29 -3.51
N ALA A 45 -16.17 10.03 -4.80
CA ALA A 45 -16.51 11.08 -5.75
C ALA A 45 -17.80 11.82 -5.33
N ASP A 46 -18.80 11.07 -4.86
CA ASP A 46 -20.08 11.61 -4.42
C ASP A 46 -19.95 12.41 -3.12
N ASP A 47 -19.14 11.94 -2.16
CA ASP A 47 -18.89 12.65 -0.91
C ASP A 47 -18.17 13.98 -1.16
N LEU A 48 -17.15 13.99 -2.02
CA LEU A 48 -16.47 15.22 -2.46
C LEU A 48 -17.44 16.20 -3.12
N ALA A 49 -18.32 15.70 -4.01
CA ALA A 49 -19.31 16.54 -4.68
C ALA A 49 -20.34 17.15 -3.71
N LYS A 50 -20.60 16.47 -2.58
CA LYS A 50 -21.50 16.91 -1.52
C LYS A 50 -20.81 17.75 -0.44
N GLY A 51 -19.51 18.00 -0.56
CA GLY A 51 -18.72 18.71 0.45
C GLY A 51 -18.60 17.94 1.76
N LYS A 52 -18.75 16.61 1.72
CA LYS A 52 -18.60 15.74 2.89
C LYS A 52 -17.13 15.38 3.08
N ASP A 53 -16.76 15.22 4.34
CA ASP A 53 -15.47 14.67 4.71
C ASP A 53 -15.36 13.20 4.29
N LEU A 54 -14.12 12.71 4.27
CA LEU A 54 -13.81 11.31 4.02
C LEU A 54 -14.56 10.41 5.01
N LYS A 55 -14.88 9.19 4.58
CA LYS A 55 -15.47 8.14 5.42
C LYS A 55 -14.80 8.08 6.79
N ASN A 56 -15.62 8.20 7.85
CA ASN A 56 -15.18 8.13 9.24
C ASN A 56 -14.31 6.88 9.50
N GLY A 57 -13.20 7.08 10.21
CA GLY A 57 -12.25 6.02 10.53
C GLY A 57 -11.18 5.79 9.47
N TYR A 58 -11.13 6.64 8.43
CA TYR A 58 -10.10 6.58 7.40
C TYR A 58 -9.46 7.95 7.16
N GLU A 59 -8.26 7.93 6.59
CA GLU A 59 -7.57 9.10 6.05
C GLU A 59 -7.00 8.79 4.65
N LEU A 60 -6.81 9.84 3.85
CA LEU A 60 -6.11 9.78 2.58
C LEU A 60 -4.80 10.56 2.68
N LYS A 61 -3.69 9.88 2.41
CA LYS A 61 -2.36 10.50 2.40
C LYS A 61 -1.72 10.40 1.03
N GLU A 62 -1.54 11.54 0.36
CA GLU A 62 -0.79 11.60 -0.90
C GLU A 62 0.64 11.09 -0.67
N PHE A 63 1.14 10.25 -1.56
CA PHE A 63 2.52 9.74 -1.51
C PHE A 63 3.22 9.73 -2.87
N HIS A 64 2.48 9.93 -3.96
CA HIS A 64 3.07 10.06 -5.29
C HIS A 64 2.19 10.90 -6.21
N LYS A 65 2.82 11.70 -7.07
CA LYS A 65 2.14 12.49 -8.09
C LYS A 65 2.88 12.42 -9.42
N PHE A 66 2.19 11.99 -10.45
CA PHE A 66 2.62 12.10 -11.83
C PHE A 66 1.86 13.25 -12.51
N ASP A 67 2.59 14.32 -12.82
CA ASP A 67 2.07 15.46 -13.55
C ASP A 67 3.16 15.99 -14.48
N LYS A 68 3.10 15.61 -15.75
CA LYS A 68 4.04 16.08 -16.78
C LYS A 68 3.34 17.11 -17.67
N GLU A 69 4.03 18.21 -17.98
CA GLU A 69 3.45 19.27 -18.82
C GLU A 69 3.12 18.79 -20.23
N LYS A 70 3.98 17.93 -20.79
CA LYS A 70 3.83 17.38 -22.15
C LYS A 70 2.72 16.33 -22.29
N VAL A 71 2.06 15.93 -21.21
CA VAL A 71 0.95 14.95 -21.25
C VAL A 71 -0.34 15.57 -20.72
N ASN A 72 -1.44 15.25 -21.37
CA ASN A 72 -2.76 15.82 -21.11
C ASN A 72 -3.52 15.14 -19.96
N PHE A 73 -2.80 14.50 -19.04
CA PHE A 73 -3.39 13.86 -17.86
C PHE A 73 -2.40 13.83 -16.70
N SER A 74 -2.92 13.65 -15.49
CA SER A 74 -2.15 13.51 -14.26
C SER A 74 -2.70 12.36 -13.43
N PHE A 75 -1.85 11.78 -12.60
CA PHE A 75 -2.21 10.76 -11.62
C PHE A 75 -1.73 11.20 -10.25
N THR A 76 -2.61 11.21 -9.27
CA THR A 76 -2.24 11.42 -7.87
C THR A 76 -2.58 10.17 -7.05
N TYR A 77 -1.61 9.66 -6.32
CA TYR A 77 -1.71 8.43 -5.55
C TYR A 77 -1.82 8.74 -4.06
N HIS A 78 -2.84 8.19 -3.43
CA HIS A 78 -3.09 8.34 -2.00
C HIS A 78 -3.16 6.98 -1.33
N LYS A 79 -2.54 6.85 -0.16
CA LYS A 79 -2.78 5.72 0.73
C LYS A 79 -4.14 5.92 1.40
N PHE A 80 -4.98 4.90 1.36
CA PHE A 80 -6.22 4.85 2.12
C PHE A 80 -5.96 4.11 3.42
N ILE A 81 -5.86 4.85 4.52
CA ILE A 81 -5.35 4.35 5.81
C ILE A 81 -6.51 4.27 6.79
N GLU A 82 -6.69 3.11 7.43
CA GLU A 82 -7.65 2.96 8.53
C GLU A 82 -7.03 3.57 9.80
N THR A 83 -7.65 4.60 10.37
CA THR A 83 -7.08 5.37 11.48
C THR A 83 -6.93 4.55 12.76
N LYS A 84 -7.81 3.56 12.98
CA LYS A 84 -7.77 2.68 14.17
C LYS A 84 -6.54 1.78 14.19
N THR A 85 -6.12 1.27 13.03
CA THR A 85 -5.03 0.30 12.92
C THR A 85 -3.76 0.89 12.31
N ASN A 86 -3.85 2.11 11.77
CA ASN A 86 -2.81 2.76 10.98
C ASN A 86 -2.33 1.92 9.78
N LYS A 87 -3.17 0.98 9.31
CA LYS A 87 -2.86 0.11 8.17
C LYS A 87 -3.39 0.72 6.89
N THR A 88 -2.55 0.75 5.84
CA THR A 88 -3.01 1.12 4.49
C THR A 88 -3.85 -0.01 3.92
N LYS A 89 -5.14 0.21 3.71
CA LYS A 89 -6.10 -0.80 3.23
C LYS A 89 -6.19 -0.87 1.71
N ALA A 90 -5.91 0.23 1.02
CA ALA A 90 -5.89 0.31 -0.44
C ALA A 90 -5.07 1.54 -0.88
N ILE A 91 -4.86 1.68 -2.19
CA ILE A 91 -4.35 2.90 -2.81
C ILE A 91 -5.44 3.50 -3.70
N LEU A 92 -5.73 4.78 -3.50
CA LEU A 92 -6.58 5.56 -4.39
C LEU A 92 -5.73 6.25 -5.44
N VAL A 93 -6.08 6.07 -6.71
CA VAL A 93 -5.50 6.83 -7.83
C VAL A 93 -6.54 7.81 -8.36
N VAL A 94 -6.22 9.09 -8.27
CA VAL A 94 -6.99 10.18 -8.89
C VAL A 94 -6.42 10.46 -10.26
N ALA A 95 -7.08 9.96 -11.29
CA ALA A 95 -6.72 10.09 -12.69
C ALA A 95 -7.47 11.28 -13.29
N LYS A 96 -6.77 12.37 -13.64
CA LYS A 96 -7.37 13.60 -14.18
C LYS A 96 -6.94 13.83 -15.61
N LYS A 97 -7.90 14.02 -16.53
CA LYS A 97 -7.63 14.49 -17.90
C LYS A 97 -7.68 16.02 -17.94
N LYS A 98 -6.55 16.67 -18.25
CA LYS A 98 -6.40 18.12 -18.17
C LYS A 98 -7.34 18.86 -19.13
N SER A 99 -7.47 18.38 -20.37
CA SER A 99 -8.29 19.06 -21.40
C SER A 99 -9.82 19.01 -21.19
N LYS A 100 -10.34 18.06 -20.39
CA LYS A 100 -11.80 17.91 -20.20
C LYS A 100 -12.24 18.08 -18.74
N ASN A 101 -11.30 18.42 -17.86
CA ASN A 101 -11.48 18.42 -16.40
C ASN A 101 -12.20 17.15 -15.86
N LYS A 102 -12.04 16.01 -16.56
CA LYS A 102 -12.68 14.75 -16.17
C LYS A 102 -11.75 14.04 -15.19
N ILE A 103 -12.28 13.74 -14.02
CA ILE A 103 -11.60 12.98 -12.97
C ILE A 103 -12.19 11.57 -12.94
N LYS A 104 -11.31 10.58 -12.78
CA LYS A 104 -11.64 9.19 -12.54
C LYS A 104 -10.91 8.74 -11.27
N TYR A 105 -11.61 8.00 -10.44
CA TYR A 105 -11.09 7.43 -9.20
C TYR A 105 -10.94 5.94 -9.43
N ILE A 106 -9.72 5.44 -9.22
CA ILE A 106 -9.41 4.03 -9.39
C ILE A 106 -8.87 3.54 -8.05
N CYS A 107 -9.43 2.43 -7.57
CA CYS A 107 -8.93 1.75 -6.38
C CYS A 107 -7.92 0.68 -6.79
N ILE A 108 -6.75 0.66 -6.17
CA ILE A 108 -5.81 -0.46 -6.23
C ILE A 108 -5.95 -1.25 -4.91
N PRO A 109 -6.64 -2.41 -4.94
CA PRO A 109 -6.89 -3.20 -3.75
C PRO A 109 -5.71 -4.10 -3.39
N PHE A 110 -5.62 -4.43 -2.11
CA PHE A 110 -4.65 -5.34 -1.53
C PHE A 110 -5.27 -6.71 -1.27
N ASN A 111 -4.54 -7.76 -1.65
CA ASN A 111 -4.81 -9.16 -1.29
C ASN A 111 -6.23 -9.70 -1.61
N ASN A 112 -6.99 -9.03 -2.47
CA ASN A 112 -8.31 -9.48 -2.90
C ASN A 112 -8.32 -9.72 -4.41
N ARG A 113 -8.18 -10.99 -4.82
CA ARG A 113 -8.03 -11.38 -6.23
C ARG A 113 -9.19 -10.92 -7.12
N LYS A 114 -10.42 -10.91 -6.61
CA LYS A 114 -11.58 -10.45 -7.36
C LYS A 114 -11.46 -8.95 -7.63
N LEU A 115 -11.23 -8.16 -6.58
CA LEU A 115 -11.13 -6.70 -6.70
C LEU A 115 -9.92 -6.27 -7.54
N ILE A 116 -8.82 -7.03 -7.53
CA ILE A 116 -7.67 -6.77 -8.40
C ILE A 116 -8.07 -6.86 -9.88
N LYS A 117 -8.90 -7.83 -10.26
CA LYS A 117 -9.44 -7.95 -11.62
C LYS A 117 -10.41 -6.83 -11.96
N ASP A 118 -11.28 -6.47 -11.01
CA ASP A 118 -12.25 -5.39 -11.18
C ASP A 118 -11.51 -4.05 -11.39
N SER A 119 -10.47 -3.77 -10.58
CA SER A 119 -9.59 -2.60 -10.71
C SER A 119 -8.91 -2.51 -12.07
N ALA A 120 -8.38 -3.63 -12.58
CA ALA A 120 -7.77 -3.66 -13.91
C ALA A 120 -8.77 -3.31 -15.02
N THR A 121 -10.02 -3.76 -14.87
CA THR A 121 -11.11 -3.45 -15.81
C THR A 121 -11.48 -1.97 -15.76
N GLU A 122 -11.56 -1.38 -14.57
CA GLU A 122 -11.79 0.07 -14.42
C GLU A 122 -10.67 0.91 -15.04
N ALA A 123 -9.41 0.51 -14.86
CA ALA A 123 -8.27 1.19 -15.45
C ALA A 123 -8.28 1.18 -16.99
N ALA A 124 -8.91 0.16 -17.62
CA ALA A 124 -9.08 0.11 -19.07
C ALA A 124 -10.03 1.19 -19.61
N ILE A 125 -10.94 1.71 -18.78
CA ILE A 125 -11.90 2.78 -19.16
C ILE A 125 -11.19 4.12 -19.39
N LEU A 126 -9.94 4.29 -18.91
CA LEU A 126 -9.13 5.50 -19.15
C LEU A 126 -8.81 5.71 -20.65
N GLY A 127 -8.91 4.66 -21.46
CA GLY A 127 -8.54 4.65 -22.87
C GLY A 127 -7.06 4.34 -23.08
N ALA A 128 -6.73 3.74 -24.23
CA ALA A 128 -5.45 3.06 -24.48
C ALA A 128 -4.20 3.86 -24.08
N SER A 129 -4.06 5.12 -24.53
CA SER A 129 -2.88 5.94 -24.24
C SER A 129 -2.73 6.27 -22.75
N MET A 130 -3.84 6.51 -22.06
CA MET A 130 -3.81 6.86 -20.63
C MET A 130 -3.58 5.60 -19.79
N THR A 131 -4.19 4.47 -20.15
CA THR A 131 -3.94 3.16 -19.53
C THR A 131 -2.47 2.73 -19.68
N TYR A 132 -1.85 2.96 -20.85
CA TYR A 132 -0.43 2.64 -21.06
C TYR A 132 0.48 3.41 -20.08
N ILE A 133 0.31 4.73 -19.99
CA ILE A 133 1.11 5.54 -19.07
C ILE A 133 0.77 5.22 -17.62
N TYR A 134 -0.50 4.99 -17.28
CA TYR A 134 -0.92 4.53 -15.96
C TYR A 134 -0.17 3.25 -15.54
N ASN A 135 -0.04 2.26 -16.42
CA ASN A 135 0.69 1.03 -16.12
C ASN A 135 2.19 1.28 -15.90
N GLN A 136 2.81 2.16 -16.69
CA GLN A 136 4.22 2.55 -16.50
C GLN A 136 4.45 3.27 -15.18
N VAL A 137 3.56 4.22 -14.83
CA VAL A 137 3.63 4.94 -13.55
C VAL A 137 3.39 3.97 -12.40
N ASN A 138 2.41 3.06 -12.49
CA ASN A 138 2.19 2.02 -11.49
C ASN A 138 3.44 1.16 -11.27
N PHE A 139 4.05 0.67 -12.35
CA PHE A 139 5.26 -0.14 -12.25
C PHE A 139 6.36 0.61 -11.47
N LYS A 140 6.60 1.87 -11.79
CA LYS A 140 7.55 2.72 -11.06
C LYS A 140 7.15 2.89 -9.60
N VAL A 141 5.91 3.29 -9.33
CA VAL A 141 5.41 3.54 -7.96
C VAL A 141 5.54 2.28 -7.09
N PHE A 142 5.19 1.11 -7.61
CA PHE A 142 5.33 -0.13 -6.87
C PHE A 142 6.78 -0.57 -6.71
N SER A 143 7.62 -0.35 -7.72
CA SER A 143 9.06 -0.58 -7.59
C SER A 143 9.67 0.29 -6.48
N ASP A 144 9.31 1.57 -6.43
CA ASP A 144 9.79 2.51 -5.41
C ASP A 144 9.31 2.08 -4.01
N LEU A 145 8.03 1.69 -3.87
CA LEU A 145 7.48 1.18 -2.61
C LEU A 145 8.16 -0.11 -2.13
N LEU A 146 8.48 -1.03 -3.05
CA LEU A 146 9.20 -2.26 -2.74
C LEU A 146 10.63 -1.95 -2.30
N ASN A 147 11.35 -1.10 -3.03
CA ASN A 147 12.70 -0.68 -2.67
C ASN A 147 12.75 -0.03 -1.28
N ASP A 148 11.80 0.86 -0.98
CA ASP A 148 11.68 1.48 0.35
C ASP A 148 11.40 0.46 1.47
N SER A 149 10.74 -0.66 1.14
CA SER A 149 10.48 -1.73 2.11
C SER A 149 11.69 -2.60 2.40
N PHE A 150 12.63 -2.73 1.45
CA PHE A 150 13.88 -3.47 1.63
C PHE A 150 14.98 -2.65 2.31
N ASN A 151 14.91 -1.33 2.26
CA ASN A 151 15.91 -0.42 2.84
C ASN A 151 15.57 0.06 4.28
N LYS A 152 14.56 -0.55 4.91
CA LYS A 152 14.16 -0.30 6.30
C LYS A 152 14.44 -1.51 7.17
#